data_AF-A0A066XPB7-F1
#
_entry.id   AF-A0A066XPB7-F1
#
_cell.length_a   1.000
_cell.length_b   1.000
_cell.length_c   1.000
_cell.angle_alpha   90.00
_cell.angle_beta   90.00
_cell.angle_gamma   90.00
#
_symmetry.space_group_name_H-M   'P 1'
#
loop_
_entity.id
_entity.type
_entity.pdbx_description
1 polymer ?
#
loop_
_entity_poly.entity_id
_entity_poly.type
_entity_poly.pdbx_seq_one_letter_code
_entity_poly.pdbx_strand_id
1 'polypeptide(L)'
;MNAELKAFNALLAADRKSNDELTELQRVAITAFVLAGRSYREAARAFDCSPGAVHKTVQRFRTARSFASTPRKGRPEKLSEEEKQAIARSAGAAENRLTYRELSGQLEGRVSLQTLKRVVKKARLAKEGQ
;
A
#
# COMPACT_ATOMS: atom_id res chain seq x y z
N MET A 1 12.33 -31.42 -13.27
CA MET A 1 11.68 -30.69 -12.14
C MET A 1 10.37 -31.38 -11.87
N ASN A 2 10.09 -31.76 -10.62
CA ASN A 2 9.01 -32.68 -10.25
C ASN A 2 7.63 -32.15 -10.70
N ALA A 3 6.81 -32.99 -11.33
CA ALA A 3 5.49 -32.60 -11.86
C ALA A 3 4.54 -32.15 -10.73
N GLU A 4 4.64 -32.81 -9.58
CA GLU A 4 3.88 -32.49 -8.36
C GLU A 4 4.15 -31.06 -7.87
N LEU A 5 5.42 -30.63 -7.93
CA LEU A 5 5.82 -29.29 -7.48
C LEU A 5 5.23 -28.21 -8.39
N LYS A 6 5.10 -28.48 -9.69
CA LYS A 6 4.43 -27.57 -10.63
C LYS A 6 2.94 -27.47 -10.35
N ALA A 7 2.27 -28.60 -10.12
CA ALA A 7 0.85 -28.62 -9.76
C ALA A 7 0.60 -27.88 -8.44
N PHE A 8 1.44 -28.12 -7.43
CA PHE A 8 1.39 -27.40 -6.16
C PHE A 8 1.58 -25.88 -6.34
N ASN A 9 2.58 -25.46 -7.13
CA ASN A 9 2.79 -24.04 -7.41
C ASN A 9 1.59 -23.42 -8.15
N ALA A 10 0.95 -24.14 -9.07
CA ALA A 10 -0.25 -23.63 -9.76
C ALA A 10 -1.39 -23.34 -8.77
N LEU A 11 -1.58 -24.19 -7.75
CA LEU A 11 -2.55 -23.96 -6.68
C LEU A 11 -2.19 -22.72 -5.83
N LEU A 12 -0.90 -22.52 -5.54
CA LEU A 12 -0.44 -21.36 -4.77
C LEU A 12 -0.50 -20.04 -5.56
N ALA A 13 -0.23 -20.11 -6.86
CA ALA A 13 -0.18 -18.97 -7.77
C ALA A 13 -1.56 -18.37 -8.02
N ALA A 14 -2.64 -19.13 -7.85
CA ALA A 14 -3.97 -18.72 -8.28
C ALA A 14 -3.93 -18.18 -9.73
N ASP A 15 -4.71 -17.14 -10.04
CA ASP A 15 -4.76 -16.51 -11.38
C ASP A 15 -3.69 -15.42 -11.60
N ARG A 16 -2.53 -15.51 -10.93
CA ARG A 16 -1.46 -14.51 -11.00
C ARG A 16 -0.95 -14.33 -12.44
N LYS A 17 -0.94 -13.09 -12.92
CA LYS A 17 -0.42 -12.70 -14.23
C LYS A 17 1.02 -12.18 -14.14
N SER A 18 1.60 -11.88 -15.30
CA SER A 18 2.90 -11.23 -15.35
C SER A 18 2.87 -9.88 -14.63
N ASN A 19 3.94 -9.56 -13.89
CA ASN A 19 4.10 -8.38 -13.03
C ASN A 19 3.19 -8.29 -11.78
N ASP A 20 2.33 -9.29 -11.55
CA ASP A 20 1.55 -9.34 -10.32
C ASP A 20 2.42 -9.68 -9.11
N GLU A 21 1.96 -9.23 -7.94
CA GLU A 21 2.62 -9.55 -6.68
C GLU A 21 2.51 -11.06 -6.38
N LEU A 22 3.57 -11.62 -5.79
CA LEU A 22 3.49 -12.97 -5.22
C LEU A 22 2.45 -12.99 -4.10
N THR A 23 1.58 -13.99 -4.13
CA THR A 23 0.60 -14.22 -3.06
C THR A 23 1.34 -14.51 -1.74
N GLU A 24 0.66 -14.29 -0.61
CA GLU A 24 1.27 -14.55 0.70
C GLU A 24 1.68 -16.02 0.86
N LEU A 25 0.82 -16.95 0.41
CA LEU A 25 1.10 -18.38 0.42
C LEU A 25 2.31 -18.75 -0.45
N GLN A 26 2.45 -18.14 -1.64
CA GLN A 26 3.66 -18.33 -2.44
C GLN A 26 4.91 -17.83 -1.74
N ARG A 27 4.86 -16.67 -1.08
CA ARG A 27 6.01 -16.14 -0.33
C ARG A 27 6.43 -17.07 0.80
N VAL A 28 5.46 -17.64 1.51
CA VAL A 28 5.70 -18.66 2.55
C VAL A 28 6.39 -19.88 1.94
N ALA A 29 5.84 -20.45 0.88
CA ALA A 29 6.37 -21.65 0.24
C ALA A 29 7.80 -21.43 -0.32
N ILE A 30 8.05 -20.30 -0.99
CA ILE A 30 9.37 -19.91 -1.49
C ILE A 30 10.37 -19.80 -0.33
N THR A 31 9.97 -19.14 0.76
CA THR A 31 10.85 -18.94 1.91
C THR A 31 11.18 -20.25 2.60
N ALA A 32 10.18 -21.10 2.84
CA ALA A 32 10.37 -22.44 3.40
C ALA A 32 11.30 -23.29 2.53
N PHE A 33 11.13 -23.25 1.20
CA PHE A 33 11.96 -23.98 0.25
C PHE A 33 13.43 -23.57 0.33
N VAL A 34 13.71 -22.26 0.43
CA VAL A 34 15.07 -21.74 0.59
C VAL A 34 15.65 -22.05 1.98
N LEU A 35 14.84 -21.96 3.05
CA LEU A 35 15.27 -22.30 4.41
C LEU A 35 15.59 -23.79 4.55
N ALA A 36 14.95 -24.65 3.76
CA ALA A 36 15.28 -26.08 3.65
C ALA A 36 16.59 -26.35 2.87
N GLY A 37 17.40 -25.33 2.58
CA GLY A 37 18.72 -25.45 1.97
C GLY A 37 18.73 -25.43 0.44
N ARG A 38 17.58 -25.21 -0.22
CA ARG A 38 17.51 -25.11 -1.68
C ARG A 38 18.05 -23.77 -2.17
N SER A 39 18.66 -23.77 -3.35
CA SER A 39 19.24 -22.56 -3.92
C SER A 39 18.15 -21.60 -4.43
N TYR A 40 18.49 -20.30 -4.47
CA TYR A 40 17.61 -19.26 -5.04
C TYR A 40 17.20 -19.56 -6.49
N ARG A 41 18.10 -20.16 -7.29
CA ARG A 41 17.83 -20.52 -8.69
C ARG A 41 16.86 -21.68 -8.80
N GLU A 42 16.97 -22.67 -7.93
CA GLU A 42 16.01 -23.78 -7.88
C GLU A 42 14.63 -23.29 -7.44
N ALA A 43 14.56 -22.44 -6.42
CA ALA A 43 13.31 -21.83 -5.98
C ALA A 43 12.65 -21.02 -7.11
N ALA A 44 13.42 -20.20 -7.83
CA ALA A 44 12.91 -19.40 -8.94
C ALA A 44 12.26 -20.27 -10.03
N ARG A 45 12.93 -21.38 -10.40
CA ARG A 45 12.41 -22.36 -11.37
C ARG A 45 11.17 -23.10 -10.84
N ALA A 46 11.14 -23.42 -9.54
CA ALA A 46 10.06 -24.18 -8.92
C ALA A 46 8.76 -23.36 -8.84
N PHE A 47 8.88 -22.09 -8.51
CA PHE A 47 7.75 -21.19 -8.26
C PHE A 47 7.43 -20.25 -9.43
N ASP A 48 8.06 -20.46 -10.59
CA ASP A 48 7.89 -19.66 -11.82
C ASP A 48 7.96 -18.14 -11.56
N CYS A 49 9.07 -17.73 -10.95
CA CYS A 49 9.34 -16.33 -10.63
C CYS A 49 10.80 -15.98 -10.86
N SER A 50 11.14 -14.69 -10.88
CA SER A 50 12.53 -14.28 -11.08
C SER A 50 13.38 -14.59 -9.84
N PRO A 51 14.69 -14.93 -10.00
CA PRO A 51 15.60 -15.08 -8.86
C PRO A 51 15.65 -13.85 -7.95
N GLY A 52 15.49 -12.66 -8.53
CA GLY A 52 15.39 -11.41 -7.77
C GLY A 52 14.13 -11.34 -6.89
N ALA A 53 12.99 -11.86 -7.37
CA ALA A 53 11.76 -11.97 -6.57
C ALA A 53 11.94 -12.93 -5.38
N VAL A 54 12.59 -14.08 -5.60
CA VAL A 54 12.94 -15.02 -4.52
C VAL A 54 13.85 -14.34 -3.50
N HIS A 55 14.91 -13.67 -3.96
CA HIS A 55 15.86 -12.99 -3.07
C HIS A 55 15.15 -11.93 -2.21
N LYS A 56 14.36 -11.04 -2.82
CA LYS A 56 13.61 -10.00 -2.11
C LYS A 56 12.60 -10.58 -1.12
N THR A 57 11.93 -11.68 -1.48
CA THR A 57 10.97 -12.38 -0.61
C THR A 57 11.65 -12.90 0.65
N VAL A 58 12.76 -13.64 0.49
CA VAL A 58 13.52 -14.20 1.62
C VAL A 58 14.14 -13.09 2.46
N GLN A 59 14.68 -12.05 1.83
CA GLN A 59 15.25 -10.89 2.54
C GLN A 59 14.18 -10.17 3.38
N ARG A 60 13.00 -9.92 2.80
CA ARG A 60 11.86 -9.32 3.53
C ARG A 60 11.44 -10.17 4.73
N PHE A 61 11.37 -11.49 4.57
CA PHE A 61 11.08 -12.38 5.70
C PHE A 61 12.15 -12.28 6.80
N ARG A 62 13.44 -12.28 6.43
CA ARG A 62 14.54 -12.19 7.41
C ARG A 62 14.52 -10.88 8.19
N THR A 63 14.13 -9.76 7.56
CA THR A 63 14.11 -8.44 8.21
C THR A 63 12.82 -8.18 8.98
N ALA A 64 11.66 -8.43 8.37
CA ALA A 64 10.35 -8.04 8.92
C ALA A 64 9.56 -9.20 9.54
N ARG A 65 10.03 -10.45 9.40
CA ARG A 65 9.34 -11.67 9.87
C ARG A 65 7.87 -11.77 9.45
N SER A 66 7.55 -11.21 8.28
CA SER A 66 6.19 -11.14 7.75
C SER A 66 6.18 -11.49 6.26
N PHE A 67 5.09 -12.13 5.82
CA PHE A 67 4.81 -12.48 4.42
C PHE A 67 3.81 -11.53 3.78
N ALA A 68 3.06 -10.78 4.58
CA ALA A 68 2.06 -9.82 4.14
C ALA A 68 2.69 -8.70 3.29
N SER A 69 1.90 -8.18 2.34
CA SER A 69 2.29 -6.99 1.58
C SER A 69 2.00 -5.75 2.42
N THR A 70 3.03 -4.95 2.70
CA THR A 70 2.87 -3.65 3.33
C THR A 70 2.18 -2.68 2.37
N PRO A 71 1.27 -1.82 2.87
CA PRO A 71 0.70 -0.74 2.06
C PRO A 71 1.80 0.07 1.38
N ARG A 72 1.62 0.36 0.09
CA ARG A 72 2.58 1.18 -0.66
C ARG A 72 2.54 2.61 -0.11
N LYS A 73 3.71 3.22 0.07
CA LYS A 73 3.77 4.65 0.42
C LYS A 73 3.17 5.44 -0.75
N GLY A 74 2.07 6.12 -0.47
CA GLY A 74 1.44 7.02 -1.43
C GLY A 74 2.29 8.26 -1.69
N ARG A 75 1.90 9.04 -2.71
CA ARG A 75 2.47 10.37 -2.91
C ARG A 75 2.22 11.22 -1.66
N PRO A 76 3.23 11.93 -1.13
CA PRO A 76 3.03 12.88 -0.04
C PRO A 76 1.89 13.84 -0.37
N GLU A 77 1.02 14.08 0.61
CA GLU A 77 -0.10 14.97 0.41
C GLU A 77 0.38 16.41 0.24
N LYS A 78 -0.38 17.22 -0.52
CA LYS A 78 -0.09 18.64 -0.66
C LYS A 78 -0.29 19.39 0.65
N LEU A 79 -1.28 19.01 1.46
CA LEU A 79 -1.60 19.70 2.71
C LEU A 79 -0.96 18.99 3.89
N SER A 80 -0.39 19.76 4.80
CA SER A 80 0.02 19.26 6.11
C SER A 80 -1.21 18.94 6.98
N GLU A 81 -1.04 18.16 8.04
CA GLU A 81 -2.14 17.90 8.98
C GLU A 81 -2.62 19.19 9.67
N GLU A 82 -1.70 20.11 9.98
CA GLU A 82 -2.02 21.41 10.56
C GLU A 82 -2.90 22.26 9.63
N GLU A 83 -2.55 22.29 8.34
CA GLU A 83 -3.34 22.99 7.32
C GLU A 83 -4.73 22.37 7.19
N LYS A 84 -4.85 21.04 7.20
CA LYS A 84 -6.15 20.35 7.17
C LYS A 84 -7.01 20.70 8.36
N GLN A 85 -6.42 20.75 9.56
CA GLN A 85 -7.13 21.15 10.77
C GLN A 85 -7.57 22.62 10.72
N ALA A 86 -6.70 23.52 10.25
CA ALA A 86 -7.04 24.93 10.08
C ALA A 86 -8.22 25.10 9.09
N ILE A 87 -8.17 24.43 7.92
CA ILE A 87 -9.28 24.41 6.95
C ILE A 87 -10.56 23.88 7.59
N ALA A 88 -10.49 22.77 8.34
CA ALA A 88 -11.67 22.17 8.96
C ALA A 88 -12.29 23.07 10.05
N ARG A 89 -11.46 23.77 10.83
CA ARG A 89 -11.92 24.76 11.82
C ARG A 89 -12.59 25.94 11.14
N SER A 90 -11.93 26.58 10.18
CA SER A 90 -12.45 27.75 9.47
C SER A 90 -13.72 27.45 8.67
N ALA A 91 -13.84 26.25 8.09
CA ALA A 91 -15.04 25.83 7.36
C ALA A 91 -16.20 25.37 8.27
N GLY A 92 -15.94 25.15 9.57
CA GLY A 92 -16.92 24.69 10.56
C GLY A 92 -17.28 25.72 11.62
N ALA A 93 -16.61 26.88 11.65
CA ALA A 93 -16.90 27.97 12.58
C ALA A 93 -18.32 28.52 12.36
N ALA A 94 -19.09 28.67 13.45
CA ALA A 94 -20.46 29.18 13.39
C ALA A 94 -20.50 30.69 13.09
N GLU A 95 -19.57 31.46 13.66
CA GLU A 95 -19.57 32.92 13.58
C GLU A 95 -18.73 33.48 12.42
N ASN A 96 -17.83 32.69 11.81
CA ASN A 96 -16.99 33.14 10.70
C ASN A 96 -16.63 32.01 9.73
N ARG A 97 -17.63 31.50 9.01
CA ARG A 97 -17.44 30.40 8.08
C ARG A 97 -16.86 30.87 6.75
N LEU A 98 -15.56 30.62 6.56
CA LEU A 98 -14.90 30.93 5.29
C LEU A 98 -15.44 30.05 4.15
N THR A 99 -15.64 30.67 2.99
CA THR A 99 -15.95 29.98 1.75
C THR A 99 -14.73 29.23 1.23
N TYR A 100 -14.96 28.22 0.39
CA TYR A 100 -13.86 27.46 -0.23
C TYR A 100 -12.94 28.33 -1.09
N ARG A 101 -13.44 29.44 -1.66
CA ARG A 101 -12.63 30.37 -2.46
C ARG A 101 -11.68 31.18 -1.58
N GLU A 102 -12.15 31.65 -0.43
CA GLU A 102 -11.31 32.38 0.54
C GLU A 102 -10.23 31.46 1.13
N LEU A 103 -10.60 30.23 1.50
CA LEU A 103 -9.64 29.21 1.95
C LEU A 103 -8.59 28.88 0.88
N SER A 104 -8.99 28.87 -0.39
CA SER A 104 -8.06 28.69 -1.51
C SER A 104 -7.12 29.90 -1.67
N GLY A 105 -7.62 31.11 -1.43
CA GLY A 105 -6.81 32.34 -1.44
C GLY A 105 -5.76 32.34 -0.33
N GLN A 106 -6.13 31.92 0.88
CA GLN A 106 -5.19 31.76 2.01
C GLN A 106 -4.06 30.76 1.73
N LEU A 107 -4.30 29.80 0.84
CA LEU A 107 -3.34 28.79 0.42
C LEU A 107 -2.71 29.10 -0.94
N GLU A 108 -2.81 30.35 -1.41
CA GLU A 108 -2.23 30.85 -2.67
C GLU A 108 -2.61 30.00 -3.89
N GLY A 109 -3.79 29.36 -3.88
CA GLY A 109 -4.23 28.48 -4.97
C GLY A 109 -3.45 27.17 -5.12
N ARG A 110 -2.57 26.82 -4.16
CA ARG A 110 -1.72 25.61 -4.19
C ARG A 110 -2.51 24.30 -4.28
N VAL A 111 -3.76 24.34 -3.81
CA VAL A 111 -4.69 23.21 -3.79
C VAL A 111 -6.00 23.55 -4.48
N SER A 112 -6.60 22.55 -5.13
CA SER A 112 -7.88 22.72 -5.81
C SER A 112 -9.04 22.85 -4.82
N LEU A 113 -10.12 23.53 -5.22
CA LEU A 113 -11.35 23.62 -4.42
C LEU A 113 -11.93 22.25 -4.05
N GLN A 114 -11.76 21.24 -4.92
CA GLN A 114 -12.19 19.87 -4.64
C GLN A 114 -11.37 19.22 -3.52
N THR A 115 -10.08 19.55 -3.42
CA THR A 115 -9.23 19.10 -2.31
C THR A 115 -9.74 19.68 -0.99
N LEU A 116 -10.06 20.97 -0.96
CA LEU A 116 -10.63 21.62 0.23
C LEU A 116 -11.98 21.01 0.63
N LYS A 117 -12.90 20.82 -0.33
CA LYS A 117 -14.18 20.14 -0.08
C LYS A 117 -14.00 18.74 0.50
N ARG A 118 -13.06 17.96 -0.04
CA ARG A 118 -12.74 16.61 0.43
C ARG A 118 -12.18 16.61 1.85
N VAL A 119 -11.31 17.55 2.19
CA VAL A 119 -10.77 17.71 3.55
C VAL A 119 -11.90 18.02 4.54
N VAL A 120 -12.76 19.00 4.24
CA VAL A 120 -13.88 19.36 5.11
C VAL A 120 -14.87 18.21 5.26
N LYS A 121 -15.20 17.50 4.17
CA LYS A 121 -16.06 16.31 4.22
C LYS A 121 -15.46 15.23 5.13
N LYS A 122 -14.16 14.92 4.97
CA LYS A 122 -13.47 13.92 5.79
C LYS A 122 -13.49 14.30 7.28
N ALA A 123 -13.28 15.58 7.59
CA ALA A 123 -13.33 16.09 8.97
C ALA A 123 -14.72 16.00 9.60
N ARG A 124 -15.81 16.16 8.83
CA ARG A 124 -17.18 15.97 9.32
C ARG A 124 -17.50 14.51 9.62
N LEU A 125 -17.21 13.62 8.68
CA LEU A 125 -17.40 12.19 8.86
C LEU A 125 -16.64 11.65 10.08
N ALA A 126 -15.44 12.19 10.34
CA ALA A 126 -14.65 11.83 11.52
C ALA A 126 -15.29 12.28 12.85
N LYS A 127 -16.08 13.37 12.86
CA LYS A 127 -16.82 13.83 14.03
C LYS A 127 -18.13 13.06 14.26
N GLU A 128 -18.77 12.60 13.18
CA GLU A 128 -20.04 11.86 13.24
C GLU A 128 -19.86 10.38 13.65
N GLY A 129 -18.65 9.82 13.47
CA GLY A 129 -18.30 8.45 13.86
C GLY A 129 -17.75 8.29 15.28
N GLN A 130 -17.81 9.35 16.11
CA GLN A 130 -17.47 9.36 17.53
C GLN A 130 -18.74 9.54 18.37
#